data_AF-A0A0V1I5W6-F1
#
_entry.id   AF-A0A0V1I5W6-F1
#
_cell.length_a   1.000
_cell.length_b   1.000
_cell.length_c   1.000
_cell.angle_alpha   90.00
_cell.angle_beta   90.00
_cell.angle_gamma   90.00
#
_symmetry.space_group_name_H-M   'P 1'
#
loop_
_entity.id
_entity.type
_entity.pdbx_description
1 polymer ?
#
loop_
_entity_poly.entity_id
_entity_poly.type
_entity_poly.pdbx_seq_one_letter_code
_entity_poly.pdbx_strand_id
1 'polypeptide(L)' 'MYIMTYLNHFTKFCFLSPLMSKRVEEVTSKLLEIFFTFSAPSILQSNNGQLFPNAIIAELKTCLAGAEACHG' A
#
# COMPACT_ATOMS: atom_id res chain seq x y z
N MET A 1 -8.65 -17.09 1.04
CA MET A 1 -7.23 -16.79 1.24
C MET A 1 -6.78 -15.89 0.11
N TYR A 2 -6.20 -14.74 0.44
CA TYR A 2 -5.70 -13.78 -0.54
C TYR A 2 -4.20 -13.58 -0.32
N ILE A 3 -3.48 -13.31 -1.40
CA ILE A 3 -2.07 -12.93 -1.36
C ILE A 3 -1.98 -11.59 -2.05
N MET A 4 -1.45 -10.59 -1.34
CA MET A 4 -1.07 -9.34 -1.94
C MET A 4 0.26 -9.50 -2.65
N THR A 5 0.32 -9.04 -3.89
CA THR A 5 1.57 -8.96 -4.66
C THR A 5 1.88 -7.50 -4.93
N TYR A 6 3.00 -7.03 -4.43
CA TYR A 6 3.55 -5.71 -4.77
C TYR A 6 4.84 -5.91 -5.55
N LEU A 7 4.84 -5.48 -6.81
CA LEU A 7 5.99 -5.54 -7.69
C LEU A 7 6.61 -4.15 -7.82
N ASN A 8 7.83 -4.00 -7.35
CA ASN A 8 8.61 -2.81 -7.66
C ASN A 8 9.16 -2.95 -9.08
N HIS A 9 8.63 -2.18 -10.02
CA HIS A 9 9.03 -2.26 -11.43
C HIS A 9 10.47 -1.81 -11.69
N PHE A 10 11.05 -0.97 -10.82
CA PHE A 10 12.42 -0.47 -10.96
C PHE A 10 13.44 -1.49 -10.46
N THR A 11 13.29 -1.99 -9.24
CA THR A 11 14.22 -2.95 -8.64
C THR A 11 13.93 -4.40 -8.99
N LYS A 12 12.74 -4.68 -9.57
CA LYS A 12 12.20 -6.02 -9.80
C LYS A 12 11.97 -6.83 -8.52
N PHE A 13 12.00 -6.20 -7.34
CA PHE A 13 11.61 -6.87 -6.10
C PHE A 13 10.10 -7.15 -6.07
N CYS A 14 9.76 -8.37 -5.68
CA CYS A 14 8.39 -8.83 -5.51
C CYS A 14 8.13 -9.10 -4.02
N PHE A 15 7.15 -8.40 -3.46
CA PHE A 15 6.72 -8.57 -2.09
C PHE A 15 5.40 -9.33 -2.08
N LEU A 16 5.35 -10.39 -1.27
CA LEU A 16 4.18 -11.22 -1.09
C LEU A 16 3.75 -11.13 0.37
N SER A 17 2.51 -10.71 0.61
CA SER A 17 1.92 -10.71 1.95
C SER A 17 0.64 -11.52 1.95
N PRO A 18 0.44 -12.45 2.90
CA PRO A 18 -0.88 -13.02 3.10
C PRO A 18 -1.86 -11.93 3.54
N LEU A 19 -3.10 -12.06 3.07
CA LEU A 19 -4.21 -11.21 3.46
C LEU A 19 -5.38 -12.09 3.93
N MET A 20 -5.96 -11.70 5.05
CA MET A 20 -7.21 -12.24 5.59
C MET A 20 -8.39 -11.78 4.73
N SER A 21 -8.34 -10.55 4.21
CA SER A 21 -9.38 -9.96 3.37
C SER A 21 -8.82 -8.99 2.32
N LYS A 22 -9.64 -8.60 1.33
CA LYS A 22 -9.30 -7.53 0.37
C LYS A 22 -9.74 -6.14 0.86
N ARG A 23 -9.94 -5.98 2.17
CA ARG A 23 -10.32 -4.69 2.76
C ARG A 23 -9.24 -3.65 2.52
N VAL A 24 -9.65 -2.41 2.29
CA VAL A 24 -8.74 -1.30 1.91
C VAL A 24 -7.74 -1.06 3.03
N GLU A 25 -8.19 -1.10 4.27
CA GLU A 25 -7.42 -0.90 5.50
C GLU A 25 -6.29 -1.91 5.63
N GLU A 26 -6.57 -3.20 5.37
CA GLU A 26 -5.59 -4.28 5.46
C GLU A 26 -4.52 -4.16 4.36
N VAL A 27 -4.96 -3.87 3.13
CA VAL A 27 -4.04 -3.69 1.99
C VAL A 27 -3.19 -2.44 2.17
N THR A 28 -3.77 -1.34 2.66
CA THR A 28 -3.05 -0.11 2.98
C THR A 28 -2.02 -0.34 4.07
N SER A 29 -2.36 -1.09 5.13
CA SER A 29 -1.41 -1.45 6.19
C SER A 29 -0.19 -2.19 5.63
N LYS A 30 -0.40 -3.15 4.71
CA LYS A 30 0.69 -3.88 4.05
C LYS A 30 1.49 -3.03 3.07
N LEU A 31 0.88 -2.07 2.39
CA LEU A 31 1.61 -1.09 1.57
C LEU A 31 2.49 -0.18 2.43
N LEU A 32 1.98 0.31 3.56
CA LEU A 32 2.75 1.18 4.47
C LEU A 32 3.98 0.46 5.03
N GLU A 33 3.85 -0.81 5.41
CA GLU A 33 4.96 -1.66 5.86
C GLU A 33 6.09 -1.68 4.82
N ILE A 34 5.75 -1.84 3.53
CA ILE A 34 6.71 -1.82 2.41
C ILE A 34 7.31 -0.42 2.23
N PHE A 35 6.48 0.63 2.27
CA PHE A 35 6.92 2.01 2.02
C PHE A 35 7.88 2.51 3.10
N PHE A 36 7.63 2.18 4.37
CA PHE A 36 8.51 2.55 5.47
C PHE A 36 9.80 1.72 5.52
N THR A 37 9.79 0.48 5.01
CA THR A 37 10.98 -0.38 5.00
C THR A 37 11.94 -0.05 3.85
N PHE A 38 11.41 0.26 2.66
CA PHE A 38 12.23 0.47 1.45
C PHE A 38 12.17 1.91 0.96
N SER A 39 10.99 2.33 0.52
CA SER A 39 10.62 3.69 0.14
C SER A 39 9.22 3.66 -0.49
N ALA A 40 8.50 4.78 -0.48
CA ALA A 40 7.26 4.92 -1.24
C ALA A 40 7.55 5.11 -2.74
N PRO A 41 6.80 4.45 -3.64
CA PRO A 41 6.94 4.66 -5.08
C PRO A 41 6.31 6.00 -5.50
N SER A 42 6.81 6.59 -6.59
CA SER A 42 6.17 7.78 -7.20
C SER A 42 4.86 7.45 -7.92
N ILE A 43 4.66 6.20 -8.34
CA ILE A 43 3.47 5.73 -9.04
C ILE A 43 3.03 4.40 -8.42
N LEU A 44 1.77 4.30 -8.02
CA LEU A 44 1.14 3.09 -7.52
C LEU A 44 0.04 2.66 -8.49
N GLN A 45 0.15 1.44 -9.04
CA GLN A 45 -0.83 0.88 -9.98
C GLN A 45 -1.46 -0.39 -9.38
N SER A 46 -2.78 -0.54 -9.54
CA SER A 46 -3.53 -1.72 -9.10
C SER A 46 -4.28 -2.34 -10.27
N ASN A 47 -4.32 -3.67 -10.31
CA ASN A 47 -5.09 -4.45 -11.29
C ASN A 47 -6.53 -4.76 -10.83
N ASN A 48 -6.97 -4.27 -9.67
CA ASN A 48 -8.29 -4.55 -9.09
C ASN A 48 -9.41 -3.60 -9.58
N GLY A 49 -9.29 -3.00 -10.77
CA GLY A 49 -10.23 -2.02 -11.31
C GLY A 49 -10.16 -0.65 -10.62
N GLN A 50 -10.59 0.43 -11.28
CA GLN A 50 -10.27 1.83 -10.88
C GLN A 50 -10.81 2.29 -9.53
N LEU A 51 -11.92 1.74 -9.03
CA LEU A 51 -12.48 2.15 -7.73
C LEU A 51 -11.61 1.72 -6.54
N PHE A 52 -10.91 0.59 -6.68
CA PHE A 52 -10.06 0.03 -5.64
C PHE A 52 -8.79 0.86 -5.35
N PRO A 53 -7.96 1.26 -6.33
CA PRO A 53 -6.78 2.08 -6.07
C PRO A 53 -7.14 3.47 -5.54
N ASN A 54 -8.29 4.04 -5.92
CA ASN A 54 -8.71 5.35 -5.39
C ASN A 54 -8.97 5.28 -3.88
N ALA A 55 -9.63 4.22 -3.40
CA ALA A 55 -9.84 4.01 -1.97
C ALA A 55 -8.51 3.79 -1.22
N ILE A 56 -7.59 3.01 -1.80
CA ILE A 56 -6.25 2.78 -1.23
C ILE A 56 -5.45 4.08 -1.14
N ILE A 57 -5.47 4.91 -2.19
CA ILE A 57 -4.77 6.21 -2.20
C ILE A 57 -5.37 7.16 -1.15
N ALA A 58 -6.69 7.20 -1.02
CA ALA A 58 -7.36 8.01 0.00
C ALA A 58 -6.93 7.57 1.40
N GLU A 59 -6.92 6.26 1.67
CA GLU A 59 -6.55 5.72 2.97
C GLU A 59 -5.07 5.93 3.30
N LEU A 60 -4.17 5.73 2.32
CA LEU A 60 -2.74 6.02 2.48
C LEU A 60 -2.49 7.48 2.91
N LYS A 61 -3.21 8.44 2.30
CA LYS A 61 -3.09 9.86 2.67
C LYS A 61 -3.55 10.11 4.11
N THR A 62 -4.67 9.52 4.52
CA THR A 62 -5.18 9.62 5.89
C THR A 62 -4.16 9.09 6.90
N CYS A 63 -3.59 7.90 6.65
CA CYS A 63 -2.60 7.30 7.54
C CYS A 63 -1.30 8.11 7.63
N LEU A 64 -0.82 8.64 6.50
CA LEU A 64 0.43 9.42 6.46
C LEU A 64 0.27 10.80 7.12
N ALA A 65 -0.87 11.47 6.93
CA ALA A 65 -1.15 12.74 7.60
C ALA A 65 -1.15 12.60 9.14
N GLY A 66 -1.62 11.46 9.65
CA GLY A 66 -1.53 11.13 11.08
C GLY A 66 -0.10 10.96 11.58
N ALA A 67 0.81 10.44 10.74
CA ALA A 67 2.23 10.26 11.10
C ALA A 67 3.01 11.59 11.14
N GLU A 68 2.66 12.56 10.28
CA GLU A 68 3.26 13.89 10.28
C GLU A 68 2.91 14.67 11.56
N ALA A 69 1.71 14.48 12.10
CA ALA A 69 1.28 15.11 13.36
C ALA A 69 2.09 14.62 14.59
N CYS A 70 2.74 13.46 14.53
CA CYS A 70 3.52 12.89 15.63
C CYS A 70 5.01 13.28 15.62
N HIS A 71 5.48 14.00 14.60
CA HIS A 71 6.87 14.51 14.51
C HIS A 71 7.02 15.97 14.98
N GLY A 72 6.02 16.50 15.70
CA GLY A 72 6.04 17.83 16.33
C GLY A 72 6.89 17.90 17.58
#